data_AF-A0A2V8IG17-F1
#
_entry.id   AF-A0A2V8IG17-F1
#
_cell.length_a   1.000
_cell.length_b   1.000
_cell.length_c   1.000
_cell.angle_alpha   90.00
_cell.angle_beta   90.00
_cell.angle_gamma   90.00
#
_symmetry.space_group_name_H-M   'P 1'
#
loop_
_entity.id
_entity.type
_entity.pdbx_description
1 polymer ?
#
loop_
_entity_poly.entity_id
_entity_poly.type
_entity_poly.pdbx_seq_one_letter_code
_entity_poly.pdbx_strand_id
1 'polypeptide(L)'
;MERLSESLLRIAGELNGLQQGYRDSGQSDAANETRDLMTTAMKIVDELGPILVLDGLRHAMKCAEDRTEVGRAQRLLIGQTIRQVEFETDSIGKLFPLYDQPGLLSVARRLQDSLRGIRDELRRVQP
;
A
#
# COMPACT_ATOMS: atom_id res chain seq x y z
N MET A 1 -9.59 -6.70 -1.21
CA MET A 1 -8.34 -7.18 -0.56
C MET A 1 -7.44 -8.03 -1.48
N GLU A 2 -7.81 -9.22 -1.99
CA GLU A 2 -6.90 -9.98 -2.90
C GLU A 2 -6.54 -9.20 -4.18
N ARG A 3 -7.54 -8.64 -4.87
CA ARG A 3 -7.33 -7.77 -6.05
C ARG A 3 -6.47 -6.53 -5.78
N LEU A 4 -6.37 -6.14 -4.51
CA LEU A 4 -5.67 -4.96 -4.04
C LEU A 4 -4.19 -5.24 -3.83
N SER A 5 -3.87 -6.35 -3.15
CA SER A 5 -2.51 -6.87 -3.04
C SER A 5 -1.94 -7.16 -4.44
N GLU A 6 -2.73 -7.73 -5.35
CA GLU A 6 -2.34 -7.90 -6.75
C GLU A 6 -2.05 -6.57 -7.46
N SER A 7 -2.89 -5.55 -7.23
CA SER A 7 -2.69 -4.21 -7.82
C SER A 7 -1.41 -3.53 -7.31
N LEU A 8 -1.14 -3.63 -6.00
CA LEU A 8 0.09 -3.11 -5.39
C LEU A 8 1.33 -3.86 -5.89
N LEU A 9 1.27 -5.20 -5.96
CA LEU A 9 2.37 -6.02 -6.48
C LEU A 9 2.66 -5.72 -7.96
N ARG A 10 1.61 -5.51 -8.76
CA ARG A 10 1.77 -5.07 -10.16
C ARG A 10 2.48 -3.72 -10.25
N ILE A 11 2.05 -2.73 -9.45
CA ILE A 11 2.68 -1.41 -9.43
C ILE A 11 4.13 -1.50 -8.92
N ALA A 12 4.41 -2.33 -7.92
CA ALA A 12 5.78 -2.59 -7.48
C ALA A 12 6.64 -3.22 -8.60
N GLY A 13 6.07 -4.11 -9.42
CA GLY A 13 6.71 -4.63 -10.63
C GLY A 13 6.99 -3.56 -11.69
N GLU A 14 6.03 -2.66 -11.94
CA GLU A 14 6.20 -1.50 -12.83
C GLU A 14 7.31 -0.56 -12.33
N LEU A 15 7.35 -0.29 -11.02
CA LEU A 15 8.39 0.50 -10.38
C LEU A 15 9.77 -0.16 -10.52
N ASN A 16 9.87 -1.46 -10.27
CA ASN A 16 11.14 -2.18 -10.44
C ASN A 16 11.65 -2.11 -11.90
N GLY A 17 10.76 -2.24 -12.88
CA GLY A 17 11.09 -2.09 -14.30
C GLY A 17 11.60 -0.69 -14.65
N LEU A 18 10.93 0.35 -14.14
CA LEU A 18 11.36 1.74 -14.32
C LEU A 18 12.69 2.03 -13.64
N GLN A 19 12.89 1.55 -12.40
CA GLN A 19 14.14 1.70 -11.68
C GLN A 19 15.31 1.15 -12.49
N GLN A 20 15.16 -0.07 -13.02
CA GLN A 20 16.19 -0.70 -13.83
C GLN A 20 16.46 0.11 -15.11
N GLY A 21 15.41 0.54 -15.82
CA GLY A 21 15.56 1.38 -17.02
C GLY A 21 16.30 2.70 -16.75
N TYR A 22 16.06 3.35 -15.62
CA TYR A 22 16.78 4.57 -15.22
C TYR A 22 18.22 4.31 -14.85
N ARG A 23 18.48 3.21 -14.13
CA ARG A 23 19.83 2.80 -13.77
C ARG A 23 20.66 2.50 -15.02
N ASP A 24 20.09 1.82 -16.00
CA ASP A 24 20.74 1.51 -17.28
C ASP A 24 20.97 2.76 -18.14
N SER A 25 20.12 3.79 -17.99
CA SER A 25 20.22 5.07 -18.68
C SER A 25 21.11 6.11 -17.97
N GLY A 26 21.76 5.75 -16.86
CA GLY A 26 22.63 6.65 -16.08
C GLY A 26 21.88 7.71 -15.25
N GLN A 27 20.56 7.57 -15.07
CA GLN A 27 19.73 8.52 -14.33
C GLN A 27 19.57 8.08 -12.86
N SER A 28 20.64 8.21 -12.08
CA SER A 28 20.70 7.69 -10.71
C SER A 28 19.61 8.25 -9.78
N ASP A 29 19.26 9.53 -9.91
CA ASP A 29 18.27 10.17 -9.05
C ASP A 29 16.87 9.57 -9.30
N ALA A 30 16.47 9.44 -10.56
CA ALA A 30 15.23 8.78 -10.95
C ALA A 30 15.17 7.31 -10.48
N ALA A 31 16.30 6.61 -10.53
CA ALA A 31 16.39 5.23 -10.03
C ALA A 31 16.23 5.15 -8.50
N ASN A 32 16.73 6.14 -7.75
CA ASN A 32 16.55 6.21 -6.29
C ASN A 32 15.09 6.52 -5.92
N GLU A 33 14.48 7.52 -6.55
CA GLU A 33 13.07 7.87 -6.33
C GLU A 33 12.13 6.69 -6.61
N THR A 34 12.38 5.95 -7.69
CA THR A 34 11.58 4.76 -8.03
C THR A 34 11.72 3.65 -6.99
N ARG A 35 12.92 3.50 -6.39
CA ARG A 35 13.19 2.54 -5.32
C ARG A 35 12.43 2.88 -4.05
N ASP A 36 12.39 4.15 -3.70
CA ASP A 36 11.68 4.62 -2.51
C ASP A 36 10.17 4.37 -2.65
N LEU A 37 9.60 4.68 -3.83
CA LEU A 37 8.22 4.33 -4.16
C LEU A 37 7.95 2.82 -4.07
N MET A 38 8.87 1.98 -4.54
CA MET A 38 8.74 0.52 -4.45
C MET A 38 8.74 0.04 -2.99
N THR A 39 9.62 0.61 -2.17
CA THR A 39 9.75 0.28 -0.75
C THR A 39 8.46 0.64 0.01
N THR A 40 7.90 1.82 -0.27
CA THR A 40 6.59 2.23 0.27
C THR A 40 5.48 1.26 -0.13
N ALA A 41 5.42 0.85 -1.40
CA ALA A 41 4.40 -0.10 -1.86
C ALA A 41 4.49 -1.46 -1.14
N MET A 42 5.70 -2.00 -0.99
CA MET A 42 5.92 -3.28 -0.29
C MET A 42 5.53 -3.21 1.19
N LYS A 43 5.93 -2.15 1.89
CA LYS A 43 5.60 -1.94 3.30
C LYS A 43 4.08 -1.98 3.54
N ILE A 44 3.30 -1.37 2.65
CA ILE A 44 1.84 -1.37 2.74
C ILE A 44 1.26 -2.77 2.51
N VAL A 45 1.82 -3.55 1.58
CA VAL A 45 1.41 -4.95 1.38
C VAL A 45 1.63 -5.76 2.65
N ASP A 46 2.80 -5.61 3.29
CA ASP A 46 3.12 -6.33 4.52
C ASP A 46 2.16 -5.96 5.67
N GLU A 47 1.75 -4.70 5.77
CA GLU A 47 0.80 -4.24 6.78
C GLU A 47 -0.64 -4.74 6.55
N LEU A 48 -1.00 -5.09 5.31
CA LEU A 48 -2.33 -5.65 5.01
C LEU A 48 -2.42 -7.15 5.36
N GLY A 49 -1.29 -7.87 5.39
CA GLY A 49 -1.23 -9.31 5.69
C GLY A 49 -1.89 -9.70 7.01
N PRO A 50 -1.53 -9.07 8.15
CA PRO A 50 -2.15 -9.36 9.45
C PRO A 50 -3.67 -9.15 9.50
N ILE A 51 -4.20 -8.17 8.76
CA ILE A 51 -5.64 -7.89 8.72
C ILE A 51 -6.40 -9.07 8.11
N LEU A 52 -5.89 -9.64 7.02
CA LEU A 52 -6.47 -10.79 6.34
C LEU A 52 -6.51 -12.03 7.24
N VAL A 53 -5.41 -12.27 7.97
CA VAL A 53 -5.30 -13.40 8.90
C VAL A 53 -6.32 -13.27 10.03
N LEU A 54 -6.44 -12.09 10.64
CA LEU A 54 -7.40 -11.87 11.73
C LEU A 54 -8.85 -11.98 11.26
N ASP A 55 -9.15 -11.52 10.05
CA ASP A 55 -10.50 -11.69 9.48
C ASP A 55 -10.85 -13.17 9.30
N GLY A 56 -9.93 -13.96 8.75
CA GLY A 56 -10.09 -15.41 8.61
C GLY A 56 -10.27 -16.10 9.97
N LEU A 57 -9.45 -15.74 10.97
CA LEU A 57 -9.58 -16.26 12.33
C LEU A 57 -10.93 -15.93 12.94
N ARG A 58 -11.38 -14.67 12.84
CA ARG A 58 -12.67 -14.21 13.37
C ARG A 58 -13.84 -15.05 12.83
N HIS A 59 -13.82 -15.37 11.54
CA HIS A 59 -14.84 -16.22 10.91
C HIS A 59 -14.78 -17.68 11.39
N ALA A 60 -13.59 -18.20 11.65
CA ALA A 60 -13.38 -19.57 12.11
C ALA A 60 -13.73 -19.79 13.60
N MET A 61 -13.67 -18.75 14.42
CA MET A 61 -13.95 -18.85 15.87
C MET A 61 -15.40 -19.26 16.14
N LYS A 62 -15.63 -20.11 17.16
CA LYS A 62 -16.98 -20.51 17.59
C LYS A 62 -17.49 -19.69 18.78
N CYS A 63 -16.60 -19.27 19.68
CA CYS A 63 -16.96 -18.48 20.87
C CYS A 63 -17.23 -17.01 20.52
N ALA A 64 -18.26 -16.42 21.12
CA ALA A 64 -18.63 -15.02 20.90
C ALA A 64 -17.64 -14.02 21.54
N GLU A 65 -17.06 -14.39 22.68
CA GLU A 65 -16.09 -13.56 23.40
C GLU A 65 -14.80 -13.41 22.58
N ASP A 66 -14.21 -14.52 22.14
CA ASP A 66 -13.01 -14.49 21.31
C ASP A 66 -13.23 -13.74 19.98
N ARG A 67 -14.40 -13.91 19.34
CA ARG A 67 -14.77 -13.13 18.14
C ARG A 67 -14.77 -11.63 18.42
N THR A 68 -15.21 -11.23 19.61
CA THR A 68 -15.25 -9.82 20.03
C THR A 68 -13.84 -9.28 20.26
N GLU A 69 -12.97 -10.06 20.89
CA GLU A 69 -11.57 -9.71 21.11
C GLU A 69 -10.80 -9.60 19.79
N VAL A 70 -10.90 -10.61 18.92
CA VAL A 70 -10.32 -10.58 17.57
C VAL A 70 -10.89 -9.40 16.77
N GLY A 71 -12.20 -9.14 16.86
CA GLY A 71 -12.82 -7.99 16.21
C GLY A 71 -12.28 -6.64 16.72
N ARG A 72 -11.96 -6.53 18.02
CA ARG A 72 -11.31 -5.34 18.58
C ARG A 72 -9.87 -5.19 18.07
N ALA A 73 -9.08 -6.26 18.08
CA ALA A 73 -7.72 -6.26 17.54
C ALA A 73 -7.71 -5.88 16.04
N GLN A 74 -8.61 -6.47 15.25
CA GLN A 74 -8.77 -6.18 13.83
C GLN A 74 -9.10 -4.69 13.59
N ARG A 75 -10.02 -4.10 14.35
CA ARG A 75 -10.35 -2.67 14.24
C ARG A 75 -9.16 -1.75 14.55
N LEU A 76 -8.36 -2.09 15.56
CA LEU A 76 -7.16 -1.33 15.92
C LEU A 76 -6.12 -1.38 14.79
N LEU A 77 -5.87 -2.56 14.23
CA LEU A 77 -4.95 -2.74 13.11
C LEU A 77 -5.44 -2.02 11.85
N ILE A 78 -6.71 -2.16 11.47
CA ILE A 78 -7.30 -1.42 10.34
C ILE A 78 -7.09 0.10 10.53
N GLY A 79 -7.33 0.63 11.74
CA GLY A 79 -7.12 2.04 12.03
C GLY A 79 -5.66 2.48 11.93
N GLN A 80 -4.70 1.62 12.29
CA GLN A 80 -3.27 1.88 12.12
C GLN A 80 -2.88 1.87 10.63
N THR A 81 -3.31 0.85 9.88
CA THR A 81 -3.03 0.73 8.44
C THR A 81 -3.64 1.88 7.63
N ILE A 82 -4.85 2.34 7.97
CA ILE A 82 -5.44 3.55 7.33
C ILE A 82 -4.52 4.75 7.51
N ARG A 83 -4.03 5.00 8.74
CA ARG A 83 -3.12 6.12 9.02
C ARG A 83 -1.80 5.99 8.27
N GLN A 84 -1.26 4.77 8.17
CA GLN A 84 -0.03 4.54 7.42
C GLN A 84 -0.25 4.80 5.93
N VAL A 85 -1.31 4.24 5.34
CA VAL A 85 -1.66 4.46 3.93
C VAL A 85 -1.84 5.96 3.65
N GLU A 86 -2.48 6.71 4.54
CA GLU A 86 -2.62 8.17 4.43
C GLU A 86 -1.26 8.88 4.46
N PHE A 87 -0.39 8.52 5.40
CA PHE A 87 0.96 9.08 5.51
C PHE A 87 1.79 8.82 4.24
N GLU A 88 1.75 7.61 3.71
CA GLU A 88 2.50 7.23 2.50
C GLU A 88 1.91 7.93 1.25
N THR A 89 0.57 8.02 1.16
CA THR A 89 -0.13 8.75 0.08
C THR A 89 0.25 10.23 0.05
N ASP A 90 0.37 10.86 1.23
CA ASP A 90 0.81 12.25 1.38
C ASP A 90 2.29 12.41 1.02
N SER A 91 3.13 11.49 1.48
CA SER A 91 4.56 11.46 1.14
C SER A 91 4.78 11.37 -0.37
N ILE A 92 4.08 10.48 -1.07
CA ILE A 92 4.11 10.38 -2.54
C ILE A 92 3.68 11.70 -3.20
N GLY A 93 2.64 12.35 -2.66
CA GLY A 93 2.15 13.63 -3.17
C GLY A 93 3.19 14.75 -3.07
N LYS A 94 4.02 14.76 -2.01
CA LYS A 94 5.12 15.72 -1.84
C LYS A 94 6.26 15.53 -2.84
N LEU A 95 6.38 14.34 -3.42
CA LEU A 95 7.37 14.04 -4.45
C LEU A 95 6.90 14.44 -5.86
N PHE A 96 5.61 14.78 -6.06
CA PHE A 96 5.10 15.18 -7.38
C PHE A 96 5.84 16.34 -8.03
N PRO A 97 6.25 17.40 -7.30
CA PRO A 97 7.07 18.47 -7.87
C PRO A 97 8.47 18.04 -8.33
N LEU A 98 8.95 16.87 -7.91
CA LEU A 98 10.25 16.30 -8.30
C LEU A 98 10.13 15.37 -9.53
N TYR A 99 8.90 14.98 -9.88
CA TYR A 99 8.63 14.09 -11.00
C TYR A 99 8.49 14.88 -12.31
N ASP A 100 9.61 15.35 -12.84
CA ASP A 100 9.66 15.97 -14.18
C ASP A 100 9.50 14.96 -15.32
N GLN A 101 9.52 13.67 -15.00
CA GLN A 101 9.46 12.59 -15.98
C GLN A 101 8.03 12.01 -16.08
N PRO A 102 7.42 11.99 -17.28
CA PRO A 102 6.06 11.47 -17.47
C PRO A 102 5.87 10.03 -16.99
N GLY A 103 6.89 9.19 -17.11
CA GLY A 103 6.89 7.81 -16.63
C GLY A 103 6.68 7.73 -15.12
N LEU A 104 7.57 8.36 -14.34
CA LEU A 104 7.50 8.42 -12.87
C LEU A 104 6.20 9.02 -12.36
N LEU A 105 5.79 10.15 -12.93
CA LEU A 105 4.56 10.83 -12.51
C LEU A 105 3.33 9.92 -12.72
N SER A 106 3.28 9.17 -13.82
CA SER A 106 2.17 8.25 -14.09
C SER A 106 2.11 7.11 -13.06
N VAL A 107 3.26 6.55 -12.67
CA VAL A 107 3.31 5.43 -11.71
C VAL A 107 3.01 5.93 -10.30
N ALA A 108 3.56 7.08 -9.92
CA ALA A 108 3.27 7.70 -8.63
C ALA A 108 1.78 8.02 -8.47
N ARG A 109 1.11 8.52 -9.53
CA ARG A 109 -0.35 8.69 -9.53
C ARG A 109 -1.10 7.37 -9.40
N ARG A 110 -0.73 6.34 -10.18
CA ARG A 110 -1.33 5.00 -10.07
C ARG A 110 -1.20 4.42 -8.67
N LEU A 111 -0.03 4.58 -8.04
CA LEU A 111 0.22 4.17 -6.67
C LEU A 111 -0.68 4.95 -5.72
N GLN A 112 -0.70 6.28 -5.81
CA GLN A 112 -1.53 7.14 -4.97
C GLN A 112 -3.02 6.80 -5.07
N ASP A 113 -3.53 6.57 -6.28
CA ASP A 113 -4.92 6.19 -6.51
C ASP A 113 -5.24 4.80 -5.96
N SER A 114 -4.32 3.85 -6.12
CA SER A 114 -4.45 2.51 -5.53
C SER A 114 -4.52 2.59 -4.01
N LEU A 115 -3.62 3.36 -3.39
CA LEU A 115 -3.57 3.61 -1.95
C LEU A 115 -4.84 4.27 -1.41
N ARG A 116 -5.38 5.26 -2.13
CA ARG A 116 -6.69 5.83 -1.79
C ARG A 116 -7.80 4.78 -1.86
N GLY A 117 -7.79 3.92 -2.87
CA GLY A 117 -8.70 2.78 -2.97
C GLY A 117 -8.61 1.85 -1.75
N ILE A 118 -7.41 1.53 -1.28
CA ILE A 118 -7.18 0.73 -0.06
C ILE A 118 -7.80 1.40 1.15
N ARG A 119 -7.46 2.66 1.37
CA ARG A 119 -7.96 3.44 2.49
C ARG A 119 -9.47 3.45 2.50
N ASP A 120 -10.09 3.66 1.34
CA ASP A 120 -11.53 3.73 1.21
C ASP A 120 -12.19 2.36 1.41
N GLU A 121 -11.58 1.26 0.95
CA GLU A 121 -12.01 -0.11 1.27
C GLU A 121 -11.91 -0.39 2.78
N LEU A 122 -10.77 -0.10 3.41
CA LEU A 122 -10.53 -0.30 4.83
C LEU A 122 -11.50 0.50 5.70
N ARG A 123 -11.80 1.74 5.33
CA ARG A 123 -12.80 2.58 6.01
C ARG A 123 -14.22 2.01 5.90
N ARG A 124 -14.55 1.30 4.81
CA ARG A 124 -15.87 0.65 4.68
C ARG A 124 -16.03 -0.57 5.58
N VAL A 125 -14.94 -1.28 5.87
CA VAL A 125 -14.94 -2.44 6.79
C VAL A 125 -14.67 -2.06 8.25
N GLN A 126 -14.44 -0.78 8.54
CA GLN A 126 -14.33 -0.25 9.90
C GLN A 126 -15.72 0.26 10.33
N PRO A 127 -16.49 -0.50 11.13
CA PRO A 127 -17.80 -0.08 11.63
C PRO A 127 -17.70 1.01 12.70
#